data_AF-A0A3M1AUN8-F1
#
_entry.id   AF-A0A3M1AUN8-F1
#
_cell.length_a   1.000
_cell.length_b   1.000
_cell.length_c   1.000
_cell.angle_alpha   90.00
_cell.angle_beta   90.00
_cell.angle_gamma   90.00
#
_symmetry.space_group_name_H-M   'P 1'
#
loop_
_entity.id
_entity.type
_entity.pdbx_description
1 polymer ?
#
loop_
_entity_poly.entity_id
_entity_poly.type
_entity_poly.pdbx_seq_one_letter_code
_entity_poly.pdbx_strand_id
1 'polypeptide(L)'
;MRTIYDDWWVTITTWAIGIKGYAPFRPLFVIPFSRLRGIEVVPLSRWQRWQLYGTHDGRIWWTPDRRRFRKERGILLDVAG
;
A
#
# COMPACT_ATOMS: atom_id res chain seq x y z
N MET A 1 -17.51 -12.46 2.17
CA MET A 1 -16.49 -11.40 2.04
C MET A 1 -16.63 -10.81 0.65
N ARG A 2 -17.20 -9.60 0.51
CA ARG A 2 -17.46 -9.00 -0.81
C ARG A 2 -16.27 -8.14 -1.22
N THR A 3 -15.64 -8.50 -2.33
CA THR A 3 -14.57 -7.72 -2.97
C THR A 3 -15.21 -6.61 -3.80
N ILE A 4 -14.80 -5.37 -3.54
CA ILE A 4 -15.30 -4.16 -4.23
C ILE A 4 -14.43 -3.88 -5.44
N TYR A 5 -13.12 -4.10 -5.31
CA TYR A 5 -12.15 -3.89 -6.37
C TYR A 5 -11.09 -4.97 -6.27
N ASP A 6 -10.71 -5.55 -7.39
CA ASP A 6 -9.58 -6.48 -7.43
C ASP A 6 -8.75 -6.22 -8.69
N ASP A 7 -7.47 -5.97 -8.48
CA ASP A 7 -6.46 -5.90 -9.53
C ASP A 7 -5.33 -6.89 -9.22
N TRP A 8 -4.38 -7.03 -10.13
CA TRP A 8 -3.21 -7.87 -9.96
C TRP A 8 -2.39 -7.52 -8.71
N TRP A 9 -2.47 -6.25 -8.27
CA TRP A 9 -1.63 -5.71 -7.20
C TRP A 9 -2.38 -5.33 -5.92
N VAL A 10 -3.66 -4.99 -6.01
CA VAL A 10 -4.46 -4.59 -4.85
C VAL A 10 -5.83 -5.22 -4.92
N THR A 11 -6.29 -5.69 -3.78
CA THR A 11 -7.67 -6.07 -3.54
C THR A 11 -8.26 -5.09 -2.54
N ILE A 12 -9.44 -4.56 -2.81
CA ILE A 12 -10.21 -3.76 -1.86
C ILE A 12 -11.48 -4.54 -1.58
N THR A 13 -11.68 -4.83 -0.32
CA THR A 13 -12.89 -5.48 0.18
C THR A 13 -13.73 -4.46 0.92
N THR A 14 -14.90 -4.88 1.36
CA THR A 14 -15.80 -4.07 2.21
C THR A 14 -15.19 -3.65 3.55
N TRP A 15 -14.12 -4.29 4.01
CA TRP A 15 -13.57 -4.09 5.36
C TRP A 15 -12.06 -3.92 5.42
N ALA A 16 -11.34 -4.15 4.32
CA ALA A 16 -9.88 -4.05 4.25
C ALA A 16 -9.35 -3.79 2.85
N ILE A 17 -8.14 -3.22 2.80
CA ILE A 17 -7.29 -3.16 1.62
C ILE A 17 -6.24 -4.28 1.75
N GLY A 18 -6.13 -5.13 0.74
CA GLY A 18 -5.06 -6.10 0.61
C GLY A 18 -4.09 -5.70 -0.49
N ILE A 19 -2.81 -5.58 -0.16
CA ILE A 19 -1.73 -5.33 -1.11
C ILE A 19 -1.07 -6.66 -1.46
N LYS A 20 -1.18 -7.07 -2.71
CA LYS A 20 -0.64 -8.33 -3.24
C LYS A 20 0.85 -8.20 -3.51
N GLY A 21 1.62 -9.19 -3.06
CA GLY A 21 3.07 -9.22 -3.17
C GLY A 21 3.77 -8.08 -2.44
N TYR A 22 3.22 -7.64 -1.30
CA TYR A 22 3.81 -6.59 -0.47
C TYR A 22 5.21 -6.94 0.06
N ALA A 23 5.56 -8.22 0.20
CA ALA A 23 6.93 -8.63 0.50
C ALA A 23 7.21 -9.99 -0.17
N PRO A 24 8.48 -10.33 -0.44
CA PRO A 24 8.84 -11.63 -1.03
C PRO A 24 8.28 -12.84 -0.27
N PHE A 25 7.98 -12.68 1.02
CA PHE A 25 7.40 -13.72 1.89
C PHE A 25 5.97 -13.41 2.38
N ARG A 26 5.36 -12.30 1.96
CA ARG A 26 3.95 -11.99 2.21
C ARG A 26 3.21 -11.85 0.89
N PRO A 27 2.53 -12.92 0.43
CA PRO A 27 1.79 -12.88 -0.84
C PRO A 27 0.62 -11.90 -0.77
N LEU A 28 0.08 -11.63 0.42
CA LEU A 28 -0.98 -10.65 0.65
C LEU A 28 -0.75 -9.94 1.98
N PHE A 29 -0.71 -8.62 1.95
CA PHE A 29 -0.66 -7.78 3.15
C PHE A 29 -2.01 -7.07 3.32
N VAL A 30 -2.74 -7.43 4.37
CA VAL A 30 -4.11 -6.95 4.61
C VAL A 30 -4.11 -5.88 5.69
N ILE A 31 -4.69 -4.73 5.37
CA ILE A 31 -4.89 -3.59 6.25
C ILE A 31 -6.41 -3.41 6.44
N PRO A 32 -6.97 -3.74 7.61
CA PRO A 32 -8.36 -3.46 7.92
C PRO A 32 -8.64 -1.96 7.92
N PHE A 33 -9.79 -1.54 7.39
CA PHE A 33 -10.22 -0.14 7.45
C PHE A 33 -10.38 0.37 8.88
N SER A 34 -10.69 -0.51 9.83
CA SER A 34 -10.74 -0.15 11.26
C SER A 34 -9.40 0.32 11.82
N ARG A 35 -8.28 -0.07 11.21
CA ARG A 35 -6.95 0.40 11.57
C ARG A 35 -6.51 1.61 10.76
N LEU A 36 -7.23 1.94 9.70
CA LEU A 36 -6.82 2.93 8.72
C LEU A 36 -7.33 4.31 9.16
N ARG A 37 -6.41 5.16 9.61
CA ARG A 37 -6.71 6.51 10.12
C ARG A 37 -6.77 7.55 9.00
N GLY A 38 -6.02 7.34 7.92
CA GLY A 38 -5.95 8.27 6.80
C GLY A 38 -5.27 7.68 5.58
N ILE A 39 -5.57 8.27 4.43
CA ILE A 39 -4.94 7.96 3.13
C ILE A 39 -4.47 9.27 2.53
N GLU A 40 -3.18 9.36 2.24
CA GLU A 40 -2.57 10.54 1.61
C GLU A 40 -1.75 10.13 0.41
N VAL A 41 -1.67 11.02 -0.59
CA VAL A 41 -0.74 10.84 -1.72
C VAL A 41 0.48 11.71 -1.44
N VAL A 42 1.62 11.07 -1.19
CA VAL A 42 2.86 11.74 -0.81
C VAL A 42 3.91 11.66 -1.91
N PRO A 43 4.72 12.71 -2.11
CA PRO A 43 5.86 12.62 -3.00
C PRO A 43 6.90 11.65 -2.45
N LEU A 44 7.45 10.78 -3.30
CA LEU A 44 8.48 9.82 -2.92
C LEU A 44 9.87 10.47 -2.99
N SER A 45 10.62 10.33 -1.89
CA SER A 45 12.05 10.67 -1.85
C SER A 45 12.85 9.80 -2.80
N ARG A 46 14.06 10.25 -3.18
CA ARG A 46 14.94 9.56 -4.14
C ARG A 46 15.17 8.08 -3.82
N TRP A 47 15.26 7.73 -2.53
CA TRP A 47 15.42 6.36 -2.05
C TRP A 47 14.12 5.55 -2.13
N GLN A 48 12.99 6.17 -1.80
CA GLN A 48 11.67 5.53 -1.87
C GLN A 48 11.23 5.27 -3.31
N ARG A 49 11.73 6.03 -4.30
CA ARG A 49 11.41 5.78 -5.73
C ARG A 49 11.80 4.38 -6.20
N TRP A 50 12.82 3.78 -5.58
CA TRP A 50 13.31 2.44 -5.89
C TRP A 50 12.66 1.35 -5.04
N GLN A 51 11.95 1.72 -3.99
CA GLN A 51 11.24 0.80 -3.13
C GLN A 51 9.81 0.58 -3.66
N LEU A 52 9.28 -0.63 -3.48
CA LEU A 52 7.92 -0.97 -3.89
C LEU A 52 6.90 -0.64 -2.78
N TYR A 53 7.37 -0.61 -1.54
CA TYR A 53 6.59 -0.44 -0.32
C TYR A 53 7.55 0.01 0.80
N GLY A 54 7.01 0.57 1.87
CA GLY A 54 7.75 0.74 3.11
C GLY A 54 6.87 1.12 4.29
N THR A 55 7.42 0.95 5.48
CA THR A 55 6.73 1.16 6.75
C THR A 55 7.55 2.11 7.61
N HIS A 56 6.91 3.11 8.20
CA HIS A 56 7.52 4.00 9.20
C HIS A 56 6.46 4.41 10.23
N ASP A 57 6.66 4.05 11.49
CA ASP A 57 5.84 4.46 12.65
C ASP A 57 4.32 4.45 12.40
N GLY A 58 3.78 3.27 12.09
CA GLY A 58 2.35 3.07 11.80
C GLY A 58 1.92 3.52 10.40
N ARG A 59 2.77 4.21 9.65
CA ARG A 59 2.47 4.63 8.29
C ARG A 59 3.06 3.66 7.28
N ILE A 60 2.23 3.22 6.35
CA ILE A 60 2.57 2.25 5.32
C ILE A 60 2.43 2.94 3.99
N TRP A 61 3.53 3.13 3.27
CA TRP A 61 3.47 3.69 1.93
C TRP A 61 3.57 2.58 0.89
N TRP A 62 2.79 2.74 -0.17
CA TRP A 62 2.68 1.79 -1.27
C TRP A 62 2.68 2.52 -2.61
N THR A 63 3.30 1.93 -3.63
CA THR A 63 3.24 2.48 -4.99
C THR A 63 2.35 1.61 -5.90
N PRO A 64 1.26 2.15 -6.47
CA PRO A 64 0.40 1.42 -7.40
C PRO A 64 1.11 0.99 -8.68
N ASP A 65 2.08 1.78 -9.14
CA ASP A 65 2.79 1.46 -10.38
C ASP A 65 4.11 0.73 -10.07
N ARG A 66 4.09 -0.61 -10.05
CA ARG A 66 5.30 -1.43 -9.81
C ARG A 66 6.27 -1.48 -10.99
N ARG A 67 5.82 -1.13 -12.21
CA ARG A 67 6.59 -1.25 -13.45
C ARG A 67 7.34 0.03 -13.82
N ARG A 68 6.98 1.18 -13.25
CA ARG A 68 7.75 2.43 -13.42
C ARG A 68 8.97 2.49 -12.50
N PHE A 69 10.14 2.67 -13.08
CA PHE A 69 11.40 2.91 -12.37
C PHE A 69 11.52 4.32 -11.75
N ARG A 70 10.73 5.29 -12.24
CA ARG A 70 10.70 6.66 -11.71
C ARG A 70 9.32 6.97 -11.15
N LYS A 71 9.08 6.52 -9.92
CA LYS A 71 7.84 6.83 -9.19
C LYS A 71 8.07 8.11 -8.40
N GLU A 72 7.25 9.13 -8.65
CA GLU A 72 7.35 10.40 -7.94
C GLU A 72 6.33 10.50 -6.80
N ARG A 73 5.31 9.65 -6.79
CA ARG A 73 4.22 9.65 -5.81
C ARG A 73 3.93 8.24 -5.31
N GLY A 74 3.58 8.14 -4.04
CA GLY A 74 3.08 6.93 -3.39
C GLY A 74 1.84 7.23 -2.58
N ILE A 75 1.11 6.19 -2.23
CA ILE A 75 -0.04 6.26 -1.34
C ILE A 75 0.45 5.91 0.05
N LEU A 76 0.35 6.85 0.97
CA LEU A 76 0.61 6.69 2.39
C LEU A 76 -0.70 6.30 3.08
N LEU A 77 -0.67 5.16 3.76
CA LEU A 77 -1.75 4.66 4.59
C LEU A 77 -1.32 4.86 6.04
N ASP A 78 -2.02 5.71 6.78
CA ASP A 78 -1.80 5.86 8.21
C ASP A 78 -2.54 4.75 8.96
N VAL A 79 -1.81 3.86 9.61
CA VAL A 79 -2.33 2.66 10.26
C VAL A 79 -2.07 2.76 11.76
N ALA A 80 -3.13 2.69 12.56
CA ALA A 80 -3.02 2.56 14.00
C ALA A 80 -2.30 1.24 14.35
N GLY A 81 -1.23 1.34 15.16
CA GLY A 81 -0.54 0.18 15.75
C GLY A 81 -1.47 -0.67 16.60
#